data_AF-D8RWG1-F1
#
_entry.id   AF-D8RWG1-F1
#
_cell.length_a   1.000
_cell.length_b   1.000
_cell.length_c   1.000
_cell.angle_alpha   90.00
_cell.angle_beta   90.00
_cell.angle_gamma   90.00
#
_symmetry.space_group_name_H-M   'P 1'
#
loop_
_entity.id
_entity.type
_entity.pdbx_description
1 polymer ?
#
loop_
_entity_poly.entity_id
_entity_poly.type
_entity_poly.pdbx_seq_one_letter_code
_entity_poly.pdbx_strand_id
1 'polypeptide(L)'
;MAAVASSSATLGLAANKEVLATSASNAGASSFLGAKVRWNPTIQGLHAARQISAPSTGIRAVAAPVETARPKEAKKTARQSTVIITGASSGLGLATAKVLAETGEWHVVMACRDFLKAEKAARSAGIPKGNYTVMHLDLASLDSVKQFVESFRRSGRPLDCLVCNAAVYFPTAKEPTYSAEGFELSVATNHLGHYLLSRMLLEDMEKSDHASRRMIIVGSITGNTNTLAGNVPPKANLGDLRGLAAGLNGVQSSPMIDGEGFDGAKAYKDSKVCNMLTMQELHRRYHEDTGIVFASLYPGCIATTGLFREHISLFRLLFPPFQKYITKGFVSEEESGKRLAQVVRDPCLQKSGVYWSWNNTSQSFENTLSEEASDPEKAKKLWEISEKLVGLS
;
A
#
# COMPACT_ATOMS: atom_id res chain seq x y z
N MET A 1 66.72 -14.79 -25.30
CA MET A 1 66.21 -14.96 -26.68
C MET A 1 64.74 -14.59 -26.66
N ALA A 2 64.43 -13.31 -26.92
CA ALA A 2 63.88 -12.78 -28.19
C ALA A 2 62.35 -13.06 -28.28
N ALA A 3 61.42 -12.12 -28.04
CA ALA A 3 61.13 -10.79 -28.65
C ALA A 3 60.48 -10.86 -30.06
N VAL A 4 59.67 -9.83 -30.35
CA VAL A 4 58.95 -9.44 -31.60
C VAL A 4 57.48 -9.91 -31.64
N ALA A 5 56.40 -9.10 -31.60
CA ALA A 5 56.02 -7.73 -31.97
C ALA A 5 55.45 -7.51 -33.40
N SER A 6 54.49 -6.57 -33.45
CA SER A 6 53.87 -5.82 -34.59
C SER A 6 52.50 -6.35 -35.06
N SER A 7 51.37 -5.60 -35.09
CA SER A 7 51.01 -4.19 -35.45
C SER A 7 50.27 -4.15 -36.80
N SER A 8 49.01 -3.70 -36.86
CA SER A 8 48.50 -2.45 -37.52
C SER A 8 47.21 -2.85 -38.31
N ALA A 9 46.21 -2.04 -38.65
CA ALA A 9 46.11 -0.59 -38.85
C ALA A 9 44.65 -0.08 -38.75
N THR A 10 44.58 1.24 -38.55
CA THR A 10 43.49 2.22 -38.55
C THR A 10 42.87 2.46 -39.93
N LEU A 11 41.60 2.90 -39.98
CA LEU A 11 41.09 3.84 -41.00
C LEU A 11 39.79 4.49 -40.52
N GLY A 12 39.79 5.82 -40.42
CA GLY A 12 38.59 6.64 -40.21
C GLY A 12 38.13 7.28 -41.51
N LEU A 13 36.90 7.83 -41.52
CA LEU A 13 36.51 8.91 -42.42
C LEU A 13 35.31 9.68 -41.85
N ALA A 14 35.44 11.00 -41.93
CA ALA A 14 34.47 12.01 -41.49
C ALA A 14 33.50 12.40 -42.61
N ALA A 15 32.34 12.96 -42.26
CA ALA A 15 31.66 13.99 -43.06
C ALA A 15 30.58 14.73 -42.24
N ASN A 16 30.78 16.04 -42.12
CA ASN A 16 29.79 17.06 -41.74
C ASN A 16 28.72 17.22 -42.83
N LYS A 17 27.51 17.62 -42.43
CA LYS A 17 26.67 18.57 -43.17
C LYS A 17 25.61 19.21 -42.24
N GLU A 18 25.76 20.50 -42.00
CA GLU A 18 24.68 21.41 -41.62
C GLU A 18 23.62 21.48 -42.75
N VAL A 19 22.38 21.90 -42.41
CA VAL A 19 21.63 22.97 -43.10
C VAL A 19 20.19 23.09 -42.54
N LEU A 20 19.94 24.29 -41.99
CA LEU A 20 18.75 25.16 -42.02
C LEU A 20 17.35 24.75 -41.53
N ALA A 21 16.92 25.57 -40.56
CA ALA A 21 15.59 26.07 -40.20
C ALA A 21 14.47 26.06 -41.26
N THR A 22 13.22 25.90 -40.81
CA THR A 22 12.17 26.94 -40.90
C THR A 22 10.88 26.53 -40.18
N SER A 23 10.24 27.53 -39.57
CA SER A 23 8.93 27.52 -38.92
C SER A 23 7.77 27.54 -39.92
N ALA A 24 6.62 26.96 -39.57
CA ALA A 24 5.32 27.46 -40.02
C ALA A 24 4.18 26.99 -39.08
N SER A 25 3.40 27.97 -38.65
CA SER A 25 2.09 27.87 -38.02
C SER A 25 1.03 27.34 -38.99
N ASN A 26 -0.07 26.77 -38.47
CA ASN A 26 -1.35 26.90 -39.13
C ASN A 26 -2.53 26.83 -38.15
N ALA A 27 -3.45 27.78 -38.36
CA ALA A 27 -4.73 27.94 -37.70
C ALA A 27 -5.80 27.07 -38.37
N GLY A 28 -6.90 26.82 -37.66
CA GLY A 28 -8.13 26.26 -38.21
C GLY A 28 -9.33 26.62 -37.33
N ALA A 29 -10.11 27.60 -37.79
CA ALA A 29 -11.38 28.02 -37.21
C ALA A 29 -12.56 27.23 -37.84
N SER A 30 -13.68 27.10 -37.12
CA SER A 30 -15.01 27.11 -37.75
C SER A 30 -16.10 27.54 -36.77
N SER A 31 -16.89 28.49 -37.24
CA SER A 31 -18.06 29.18 -36.70
C SER A 31 -19.36 28.37 -36.76
N PHE A 32 -20.37 28.72 -35.96
CA PHE A 32 -21.78 28.79 -36.43
C PHE A 32 -22.59 29.84 -35.65
N LEU A 33 -23.32 30.67 -36.41
CA LEU A 33 -24.22 31.77 -36.05
C LEU A 33 -25.66 31.37 -36.44
N GLY A 34 -26.69 31.90 -35.77
CA GLY A 34 -28.04 31.92 -36.35
C GLY A 34 -29.20 32.19 -35.39
N ALA A 35 -29.60 33.45 -35.27
CA ALA A 35 -30.76 33.94 -34.53
C ALA A 35 -32.08 33.86 -35.33
N LYS A 36 -33.24 34.00 -34.66
CA LYS A 36 -34.27 35.02 -35.01
C LYS A 36 -35.46 35.08 -34.03
N VAL A 37 -35.82 36.31 -33.70
CA VAL A 37 -37.01 36.78 -32.98
C VAL A 37 -38.12 37.13 -33.97
N ARG A 38 -39.40 37.00 -33.56
CA ARG A 38 -40.55 37.60 -34.25
C ARG A 38 -41.55 38.16 -33.22
N TRP A 39 -41.99 39.40 -33.46
CA TRP A 39 -42.97 40.19 -32.70
C TRP A 39 -44.22 40.42 -33.57
N ASN A 40 -45.43 40.46 -32.99
CA ASN A 40 -46.38 41.61 -32.97
C ASN A 40 -47.75 41.24 -32.29
N PRO A 41 -48.70 42.18 -32.00
CA PRO A 41 -49.23 42.41 -30.65
C PRO A 41 -50.79 42.38 -30.54
N THR A 42 -51.35 42.67 -29.35
CA THR A 42 -52.50 43.60 -29.04
C THR A 42 -53.12 43.27 -27.65
N ILE A 43 -52.81 44.02 -26.57
CA ILE A 43 -53.58 45.03 -25.75
C ILE A 43 -54.87 44.56 -25.01
N GLN A 44 -54.87 44.68 -23.67
CA GLN A 44 -55.75 45.45 -22.74
C GLN A 44 -55.68 44.81 -21.32
N GLY A 45 -55.56 45.49 -20.17
CA GLY A 45 -55.68 46.91 -19.82
C GLY A 45 -55.07 47.24 -18.44
N LEU A 46 -55.16 48.53 -18.09
CA LEU A 46 -54.43 49.27 -17.05
C LEU A 46 -55.00 49.14 -15.63
N HIS A 47 -54.15 49.39 -14.61
CA HIS A 47 -54.18 50.61 -13.76
C HIS A 47 -53.13 50.58 -12.64
N ALA A 48 -52.27 51.60 -12.55
CA ALA A 48 -51.99 52.41 -11.35
C ALA A 48 -50.74 53.29 -11.52
N ALA A 49 -50.79 54.46 -10.90
CA ALA A 49 -50.00 55.65 -11.20
C ALA A 49 -48.56 55.64 -10.66
N ARG A 50 -47.70 56.41 -11.35
CA ARG A 50 -46.29 56.72 -11.02
C ARG A 50 -46.16 57.81 -9.95
N GLN A 51 -45.17 57.67 -9.08
CA GLN A 51 -44.31 58.78 -8.63
C GLN A 51 -42.84 58.33 -8.67
N ILE A 52 -41.97 59.23 -9.15
CA ILE A 52 -40.57 59.01 -9.51
C ILE A 52 -39.69 59.61 -8.40
N SER A 53 -38.72 58.85 -7.89
CA SER A 53 -37.57 59.37 -7.13
C SER A 53 -36.30 58.63 -7.53
N ALA A 54 -35.22 59.38 -7.79
CA ALA A 54 -33.94 58.94 -8.33
C ALA A 54 -33.19 57.93 -7.42
N PRO A 55 -32.38 57.01 -7.97
CA PRO A 55 -31.66 56.02 -7.17
C PRO A 55 -30.38 56.61 -6.56
N SER A 56 -30.28 56.56 -5.23
CA SER A 56 -29.05 56.79 -4.48
C SER A 56 -28.24 55.49 -4.37
N THR A 57 -26.99 55.54 -4.78
CA THR A 57 -25.99 54.47 -4.67
C THR A 57 -25.52 54.33 -3.22
N GLY A 58 -26.17 53.43 -2.47
CA GLY A 58 -25.70 53.00 -1.15
C GLY A 58 -24.76 51.80 -1.26
N ILE A 59 -23.45 52.03 -1.15
CA ILE A 59 -22.47 50.95 -0.91
C ILE A 59 -22.67 50.50 0.54
N ARG A 60 -23.26 49.33 0.74
CA ARG A 60 -23.39 48.71 2.07
C ARG A 60 -22.18 47.80 2.29
N ALA A 61 -21.21 48.26 3.08
CA ALA A 61 -20.11 47.44 3.54
C ALA A 61 -20.66 46.27 4.38
N VAL A 62 -20.41 45.04 3.96
CA VAL A 62 -20.69 43.84 4.75
C VAL A 62 -19.41 43.53 5.53
N ALA A 63 -19.47 43.70 6.86
CA ALA A 63 -18.36 43.31 7.72
C ALA A 63 -18.14 41.79 7.61
N ALA A 64 -16.91 41.38 7.34
CA ALA A 64 -16.50 39.97 7.39
C ALA A 64 -16.76 39.41 8.81
N PRO A 65 -17.13 38.12 8.95
CA PRO A 65 -17.26 37.52 10.27
C PRO A 65 -15.89 37.60 10.97
N VAL A 66 -15.88 38.14 12.18
CA VAL A 66 -14.73 38.04 13.08
C VAL A 66 -14.53 36.55 13.36
N GLU A 67 -13.45 36.00 12.80
CA GLU A 67 -12.98 34.66 13.09
C GLU A 67 -12.58 34.63 14.57
N THR A 68 -13.49 34.16 15.42
CA THR A 68 -13.16 33.86 16.81
C THR A 68 -12.18 32.69 16.77
N ALA A 69 -10.90 33.02 16.96
CA ALA A 69 -9.84 32.04 17.06
C ALA A 69 -10.27 30.97 18.08
N ARG A 70 -10.50 29.75 17.58
CA ARG A 70 -10.63 28.57 18.43
C ARG A 70 -9.42 28.53 19.36
N PRO A 71 -9.59 28.22 20.66
CA PRO A 71 -8.46 28.04 21.55
C PRO A 71 -7.50 27.04 20.90
N LYS A 72 -6.25 27.44 20.70
CA LYS A 72 -5.20 26.51 20.27
C LYS A 72 -5.19 25.37 21.29
N GLU A 73 -5.63 24.19 20.87
CA GLU A 73 -5.54 22.98 21.69
C GLU A 73 -4.12 22.88 22.23
N ALA A 74 -4.04 22.61 23.53
CA ALA A 74 -2.80 22.52 24.26
C ALA A 74 -1.81 21.61 23.53
N LYS A 75 -0.58 22.08 23.32
CA LYS A 75 0.53 21.26 22.83
C LYS A 75 0.72 20.08 23.79
N LYS A 76 0.10 18.94 23.48
CA LYS A 76 0.47 17.64 24.06
C LYS A 76 1.96 17.45 23.77
N THR A 77 2.72 17.21 24.83
CA THR A 77 4.18 17.03 24.82
C THR A 77 4.61 16.11 23.67
N ALA A 78 5.39 16.68 22.74
CA ALA A 78 5.72 16.13 21.44
C ALA A 78 6.68 14.92 21.53
N ARG A 79 6.18 13.76 21.96
CA ARG A 79 6.87 12.49 21.72
C ARG A 79 6.83 12.17 20.23
N GLN A 80 7.86 11.49 19.73
CA GLN A 80 7.78 10.91 18.40
C GLN A 80 6.64 9.88 18.35
N SER A 81 5.87 9.88 17.26
CA SER A 81 4.93 8.82 16.96
C SER A 81 5.69 7.53 16.66
N THR A 82 5.21 6.38 17.11
CA THR A 82 5.88 5.09 16.92
C THR A 82 5.13 4.25 15.90
N VAL A 83 5.86 3.78 14.88
CA VAL A 83 5.35 2.84 13.89
C VAL A 83 6.18 1.57 13.90
N ILE A 84 5.53 0.41 13.93
CA ILE A 84 6.17 -0.88 13.65
C ILE A 84 6.02 -1.17 12.17
N ILE A 85 7.11 -1.49 11.48
CA ILE A 85 7.09 -1.94 10.09
C ILE A 85 7.74 -3.32 9.99
N THR A 86 6.96 -4.34 9.64
CA THR A 86 7.50 -5.68 9.39
C THR A 86 8.25 -5.72 8.06
N GLY A 87 9.40 -6.39 8.02
CA GLY A 87 10.16 -6.56 6.78
C GLY A 87 10.85 -5.26 6.30
N ALA A 88 11.25 -4.38 7.22
CA ALA A 88 11.87 -3.09 6.91
C ALA A 88 13.36 -3.16 6.49
N SER A 89 13.93 -4.35 6.27
CA SER A 89 15.35 -4.51 5.92
C SER A 89 15.67 -4.31 4.42
N SER A 90 14.65 -4.18 3.56
CA SER A 90 14.81 -3.99 2.11
C SER A 90 13.53 -3.50 1.45
N GLY A 91 13.60 -3.08 0.19
CA GLY A 91 12.44 -2.84 -0.66
C GLY A 91 11.48 -1.79 -0.10
N LEU A 92 10.18 -2.06 -0.27
CA LEU A 92 9.09 -1.19 0.19
C LEU A 92 9.22 -0.81 1.67
N GLY A 93 9.43 -1.80 2.55
CA GLY A 93 9.52 -1.56 4.00
C GLY A 93 10.67 -0.63 4.39
N LEU A 94 11.85 -0.81 3.77
CA LEU A 94 13.01 0.07 4.01
C LEU A 94 12.77 1.48 3.48
N ALA A 95 12.19 1.60 2.28
CA ALA A 95 11.87 2.89 1.69
C ALA A 95 10.84 3.66 2.52
N THR A 96 9.80 2.99 3.04
CA THR A 96 8.83 3.59 3.96
C THR A 96 9.47 3.97 5.29
N ALA A 97 10.30 3.10 5.87
CA ALA A 97 11.02 3.39 7.11
C ALA A 97 11.85 4.67 6.98
N LYS A 98 12.58 4.81 5.86
CA LYS A 98 13.35 6.01 5.55
C LYS A 98 12.47 7.26 5.48
N VAL A 99 11.40 7.25 4.67
CA VAL A 99 10.51 8.40 4.48
C VAL A 99 9.87 8.87 5.79
N LEU A 100 9.46 7.93 6.66
CA LEU A 100 8.87 8.26 7.96
C LEU A 100 9.94 8.81 8.92
N ALA A 101 11.07 8.12 9.06
CA ALA A 101 12.13 8.52 9.99
C ALA A 101 12.79 9.85 9.63
N GLU A 102 12.89 10.22 8.34
CA GLU A 102 13.45 11.50 7.89
C GLU A 102 12.63 12.72 8.34
N THR A 103 11.37 12.54 8.71
CA THR A 103 10.54 13.65 9.24
C THR A 103 10.99 14.14 10.61
N GLY A 104 11.64 13.28 11.39
CA GLY A 104 11.89 13.51 12.82
C GLY A 104 10.66 13.34 13.72
N GLU A 105 9.45 13.24 13.17
CA GLU A 105 8.20 13.07 13.91
C GLU A 105 7.93 11.59 14.24
N TRP A 106 8.48 10.67 13.45
CA TRP A 106 8.27 9.24 13.61
C TRP A 106 9.53 8.52 14.11
N HIS A 107 9.32 7.60 15.04
CA HIS A 107 10.27 6.55 15.40
C HIS A 107 9.81 5.22 14.79
N VAL A 108 10.67 4.63 13.97
CA VAL A 108 10.35 3.39 13.22
C VAL A 108 10.96 2.18 13.93
N VAL A 109 10.11 1.30 14.44
CA VAL A 109 10.52 -0.04 14.87
C VAL A 109 10.60 -0.93 13.64
N MET A 110 11.82 -1.17 13.19
CA MET A 110 12.14 -2.00 12.03
C MET A 110 12.13 -3.48 12.46
N ALA A 111 10.98 -4.13 12.36
CA ALA A 111 10.79 -5.52 12.77
C ALA A 111 11.24 -6.48 11.66
N CYS A 112 12.41 -7.11 11.83
CA CYS A 112 13.09 -7.87 10.78
C CYS A 112 13.66 -9.19 11.30
N ARG A 113 13.58 -10.24 10.47
CA ARG A 113 14.18 -11.56 10.77
C ARG A 113 15.70 -11.49 10.91
N ASP A 114 16.37 -10.77 10.01
CA ASP A 114 17.81 -10.54 10.09
C ASP A 114 18.07 -9.10 10.57
N PHE A 115 18.28 -8.96 11.88
CA PHE A 115 18.48 -7.66 12.50
C PHE A 115 19.83 -7.02 12.11
N LEU A 116 20.87 -7.82 11.83
CA LEU A 116 22.17 -7.29 11.39
C LEU A 116 22.07 -6.70 9.98
N LYS A 117 21.38 -7.40 9.08
CA LYS A 117 21.06 -6.90 7.75
C LYS A 117 20.20 -5.63 7.83
N ALA A 118 19.19 -5.62 8.69
CA ALA A 118 18.31 -4.45 8.85
C ALA A 118 19.08 -3.22 9.37
N GLU A 119 19.95 -3.40 10.38
CA GLU A 119 20.80 -2.33 10.91
C GLU A 119 21.75 -1.79 9.84
N LYS A 120 22.38 -2.69 9.05
CA LYS A 120 23.21 -2.27 7.92
C LYS A 120 22.40 -1.50 6.88
N ALA A 121 21.22 -1.99 6.53
CA ALA A 121 20.34 -1.35 5.54
C ALA A 121 19.88 0.04 5.98
N ALA A 122 19.48 0.20 7.25
CA ALA A 122 19.07 1.50 7.81
C ALA A 122 20.22 2.52 7.76
N ARG A 123 21.43 2.12 8.16
CA ARG A 123 22.64 2.96 8.06
C ARG A 123 22.97 3.33 6.62
N SER A 124 22.97 2.36 5.71
CA SER A 124 23.26 2.59 4.29
C SER A 124 22.20 3.47 3.61
N ALA A 125 20.95 3.42 4.06
CA ALA A 125 19.87 4.26 3.56
C ALA A 125 19.91 5.70 4.12
N GLY A 126 20.76 5.97 5.12
CA GLY A 126 20.90 7.29 5.75
C GLY A 126 19.84 7.59 6.83
N ILE A 127 19.18 6.56 7.37
CA ILE A 127 18.14 6.76 8.39
C ILE A 127 18.79 7.28 9.69
N PRO A 128 18.31 8.40 10.28
CA PRO A 128 18.86 8.93 11.52
C PRO A 128 18.75 7.91 12.66
N LYS A 129 19.86 7.58 13.34
CA LYS A 129 19.92 6.54 14.39
C LYS A 129 18.95 6.76 15.56
N GLY A 130 18.56 8.01 15.85
CA GLY A 130 17.56 8.32 16.87
C GLY A 130 16.12 8.01 16.47
N ASN A 131 15.86 7.80 15.18
CA ASN A 131 14.52 7.70 14.61
C ASN A 131 14.15 6.25 14.21
N TYR A 132 14.97 5.27 14.54
CA TYR A 132 14.62 3.86 14.38
C TYR A 132 15.20 2.98 15.48
N THR A 133 14.57 1.83 15.68
CA THR A 133 15.11 0.70 16.44
C THR A 133 14.90 -0.56 15.62
N VAL A 134 15.94 -1.38 15.46
CA VAL A 134 15.79 -2.71 14.85
C VAL A 134 15.43 -3.72 15.93
N MET A 135 14.39 -4.52 15.67
CA MET A 135 13.95 -5.59 16.56
C MET A 135 13.78 -6.89 15.77
N HIS A 136 14.18 -8.01 16.39
CA HIS A 136 14.07 -9.32 15.76
C HIS A 136 12.59 -9.74 15.65
N LEU A 137 12.17 -10.14 14.45
CA LEU A 137 10.85 -10.71 14.18
C LEU A 137 10.96 -11.69 13.01
N ASP A 138 10.77 -12.98 13.28
CA ASP A 138 10.47 -13.98 12.25
C ASP A 138 8.98 -14.31 12.25
N LEU A 139 8.28 -13.92 11.19
CA LEU A 139 6.84 -14.19 11.04
C LEU A 139 6.54 -15.67 10.73
N ALA A 140 7.55 -16.46 10.36
CA ALA A 140 7.43 -17.90 10.17
C ALA A 140 7.58 -18.70 11.50
N SER A 141 7.62 -18.01 12.64
CA SER A 141 7.57 -18.62 13.98
C SER A 141 6.63 -17.82 14.87
N LEU A 142 5.56 -18.44 15.32
CA LEU A 142 4.59 -17.81 16.22
C LEU A 142 5.21 -17.48 17.58
N ASP A 143 6.19 -18.28 18.03
CA ASP A 143 6.97 -17.96 19.22
C ASP A 143 7.81 -16.69 19.02
N SER A 144 8.47 -16.53 17.86
CA SER A 144 9.18 -15.29 17.55
C SER A 144 8.25 -14.07 17.50
N VAL A 145 6.99 -14.23 17.06
CA VAL A 145 5.99 -13.14 17.10
C VAL A 145 5.69 -12.74 18.54
N LYS A 146 5.46 -13.71 19.43
CA LYS A 146 5.20 -13.45 20.87
C LYS A 146 6.38 -12.75 21.52
N GLN A 147 7.61 -13.25 21.30
CA GLN A 147 8.84 -12.64 21.83
C GLN A 147 9.06 -11.21 21.31
N PHE A 148 8.73 -10.95 20.04
CA PHE A 148 8.79 -9.60 19.48
C PHE A 148 7.82 -8.65 20.21
N VAL A 149 6.57 -9.07 20.43
CA VAL A 149 5.57 -8.25 21.15
C VAL A 149 6.03 -7.95 22.57
N GLU A 150 6.55 -8.93 23.30
CA GLU A 150 7.11 -8.71 24.64
C GLU A 150 8.30 -7.75 24.63
N SER A 151 9.19 -7.87 23.63
CA SER A 151 10.35 -7.00 23.48
C SER A 151 9.94 -5.56 23.14
N PHE A 152 8.93 -5.40 22.29
CA PHE A 152 8.33 -4.10 22.00
C PHE A 152 7.71 -3.48 23.25
N ARG A 153 6.90 -4.23 24.00
CA ARG A 153 6.31 -3.77 25.27
C ARG A 153 7.37 -3.35 26.29
N ARG A 154 8.45 -4.11 26.41
CA ARG A 154 9.59 -3.80 27.30
C ARG A 154 10.32 -2.51 26.91
N SER A 155 10.24 -2.09 25.64
CA SER A 155 10.80 -0.80 25.21
C SER A 155 10.08 0.41 25.81
N GLY A 156 8.86 0.23 26.35
CA GLY A 156 8.05 1.30 26.93
C GLY A 156 7.49 2.29 25.91
N ARG A 157 7.65 2.03 24.61
CA ARG A 157 7.10 2.87 23.55
C ARG A 157 5.61 2.57 23.33
N PRO A 158 4.74 3.60 23.20
CA PRO A 158 3.36 3.40 22.76
C PRO A 158 3.34 2.99 21.28
N LEU A 159 2.28 2.32 20.83
CA LEU A 159 2.12 1.92 19.43
C LEU A 159 1.06 2.77 18.72
N ASP A 160 1.48 3.61 17.79
CA ASP A 160 0.56 4.51 17.06
C ASP A 160 0.18 3.94 15.69
N CYS A 161 1.08 3.19 15.06
CA CYS A 161 0.81 2.54 13.79
C CYS A 161 1.49 1.18 13.67
N LEU A 162 0.77 0.19 13.13
CA LEU A 162 1.32 -1.10 12.72
C LEU A 162 1.24 -1.25 11.20
N VAL A 163 2.37 -1.54 10.56
CA VAL A 163 2.47 -1.80 9.12
C VAL A 163 2.93 -3.24 8.89
N CYS A 164 1.97 -4.09 8.53
CA CYS A 164 2.17 -5.48 8.13
C CYS A 164 2.60 -5.53 6.65
N ASN A 165 3.89 -5.33 6.40
CA ASN A 165 4.49 -5.21 5.07
C ASN A 165 5.22 -6.48 4.60
N ALA A 166 5.85 -7.21 5.51
CA ALA A 166 6.69 -8.36 5.16
C ALA A 166 5.96 -9.39 4.28
N ALA A 167 6.68 -9.98 3.35
CA ALA A 167 6.15 -11.09 2.58
C ALA A 167 7.28 -11.98 2.06
N VAL A 168 6.97 -13.25 1.87
CA VAL A 168 7.75 -14.20 1.08
C VAL A 168 6.94 -14.63 -0.13
N TYR A 169 7.64 -14.93 -1.23
CA TYR A 169 7.05 -15.34 -2.49
C TYR A 169 8.00 -16.32 -3.18
N PHE A 170 7.52 -17.54 -3.41
CA PHE A 170 8.30 -18.63 -4.01
C PHE A 170 7.61 -19.17 -5.27
N PRO A 171 7.51 -18.37 -6.35
CA PRO A 171 6.70 -18.72 -7.51
C PRO A 171 7.16 -19.95 -8.27
N THR A 172 8.45 -20.29 -8.21
CA THR A 172 9.00 -21.44 -8.93
C THR A 172 9.15 -22.69 -8.05
N ALA A 173 8.74 -22.61 -6.78
CA ALA A 173 8.76 -23.75 -5.87
C ALA A 173 7.81 -24.84 -6.36
N LYS A 174 8.36 -26.05 -6.51
CA LYS A 174 7.60 -27.26 -6.88
C LYS A 174 7.06 -28.00 -5.66
N GLU A 175 7.74 -27.84 -4.53
CA GLU A 175 7.41 -28.48 -3.26
C GLU A 175 7.21 -27.41 -2.19
N PRO A 176 6.27 -27.61 -1.25
CA PRO A 176 6.06 -26.71 -0.13
C PRO A 176 7.25 -26.73 0.82
N THR A 177 7.42 -25.62 1.52
CA THR A 177 8.28 -25.52 2.71
C THR A 177 7.41 -25.09 3.88
N TYR A 178 7.87 -25.36 5.11
CA TYR A 178 7.04 -25.22 6.29
C TYR A 178 7.65 -24.29 7.34
N SER A 179 6.78 -23.61 8.09
CA SER A 179 7.10 -22.81 9.26
C SER A 179 7.52 -23.69 10.45
N ALA A 180 7.95 -23.08 11.56
CA ALA A 180 8.30 -23.81 12.77
C ALA A 180 7.12 -24.64 13.33
N GLU A 181 5.89 -24.17 13.11
CA GLU A 181 4.64 -24.82 13.52
C GLU A 181 4.11 -25.81 12.46
N GLY A 182 4.80 -25.96 11.33
CA GLY A 182 4.42 -26.90 10.27
C GLY A 182 3.40 -26.37 9.27
N PHE A 183 3.15 -25.05 9.22
CA PHE A 183 2.28 -24.44 8.20
C PHE A 183 3.04 -24.17 6.91
N GLU A 184 2.37 -24.24 5.74
CA GLU A 184 2.98 -23.78 4.47
C GLU A 184 3.55 -22.36 4.62
N LEU A 185 4.80 -22.18 4.22
CA LEU A 185 5.63 -21.04 4.59
C LEU A 185 5.08 -19.69 4.12
N SER A 186 4.48 -19.62 2.93
CA SER A 186 3.90 -18.38 2.39
C SER A 186 2.70 -17.93 3.20
N VAL A 187 1.76 -18.83 3.50
CA VAL A 187 0.59 -18.54 4.34
C VAL A 187 1.01 -18.27 5.78
N ALA A 188 1.94 -19.05 6.32
CA ALA A 188 2.48 -18.87 7.66
C ALA A 188 3.07 -17.46 7.85
N THR A 189 3.95 -17.04 6.94
CA THR A 189 4.67 -15.77 7.04
C THR A 189 3.77 -14.58 6.70
N ASN A 190 3.04 -14.67 5.59
CA ASN A 190 2.35 -13.51 5.02
C ASN A 190 1.03 -13.22 5.74
N HIS A 191 0.35 -14.26 6.23
CA HIS A 191 -0.96 -14.19 6.88
C HIS A 191 -0.89 -14.57 8.36
N LEU A 192 -0.62 -15.82 8.74
CA LEU A 192 -0.78 -16.29 10.13
C LEU A 192 0.12 -15.53 11.13
N GLY A 193 1.38 -15.30 10.79
CA GLY A 193 2.30 -14.51 11.62
C GLY A 193 1.84 -13.06 11.77
N HIS A 194 1.35 -12.44 10.70
CA HIS A 194 0.78 -11.08 10.77
C HIS A 194 -0.55 -11.03 11.50
N TYR A 195 -1.39 -12.05 11.36
CA TYR A 195 -2.64 -12.18 12.07
C TYR A 195 -2.38 -12.21 13.58
N LEU A 196 -1.48 -13.10 14.03
CA LEU A 196 -1.08 -13.16 15.44
C LEU A 196 -0.49 -11.83 15.93
N LEU A 197 0.45 -11.25 15.17
CA LEU A 197 1.07 -9.96 15.51
C LEU A 197 0.02 -8.85 15.67
N SER A 198 -0.90 -8.75 14.72
CA SER A 198 -1.96 -7.74 14.71
C SER A 198 -2.90 -7.91 15.89
N ARG A 199 -3.29 -9.15 16.21
CA ARG A 199 -4.15 -9.46 17.35
C ARG A 199 -3.49 -9.14 18.68
N MET A 200 -2.22 -9.48 18.84
CA MET A 200 -1.50 -9.22 20.10
C MET A 200 -1.22 -7.73 20.32
N LEU A 201 -0.94 -6.97 19.26
CA LEU A 201 -0.65 -5.54 19.35
C LEU A 201 -1.88 -4.63 19.33
N LEU A 202 -3.09 -5.19 19.18
CA LEU A 202 -4.33 -4.41 19.19
C LEU A 202 -4.51 -3.67 20.53
N GLU A 203 -4.27 -4.35 21.65
CA GLU A 203 -4.32 -3.75 22.98
C GLU A 203 -3.30 -2.61 23.14
N ASP A 204 -2.10 -2.78 22.59
CA ASP A 204 -1.05 -1.75 22.62
C ASP A 204 -1.45 -0.51 21.80
N MET A 205 -2.19 -0.69 20.71
CA MET A 205 -2.75 0.40 19.91
C MET A 205 -3.92 1.09 20.62
N GLU A 206 -4.82 0.34 21.26
CA GLU A 206 -5.94 0.91 22.02
C GLU A 206 -5.45 1.85 23.14
N LYS A 207 -4.34 1.48 23.80
CA LYS A 207 -3.69 2.28 24.85
C LYS A 207 -2.97 3.52 24.33
N SER A 208 -2.70 3.63 23.03
CA SER A 208 -2.06 4.81 22.46
C SER A 208 -2.99 6.03 22.52
N ASP A 209 -2.41 7.18 22.86
CA ASP A 209 -3.07 8.48 22.87
C ASP A 209 -2.99 9.23 21.53
N HIS A 210 -2.48 8.59 20.48
CA HIS A 210 -2.36 9.17 19.15
C HIS A 210 -3.73 9.33 18.48
N ALA A 211 -4.00 10.53 17.95
CA ALA A 211 -5.31 10.87 17.40
C ALA A 211 -5.70 10.05 16.15
N SER A 212 -4.71 9.54 15.41
CA SER A 212 -4.95 8.72 14.21
C SER A 212 -4.15 7.42 14.32
N ARG A 213 -4.68 6.45 15.07
CA ARG A 213 -4.08 5.11 15.21
C ARG A 213 -4.43 4.29 13.98
N ARG A 214 -3.44 3.65 13.35
CA ARG A 214 -3.63 2.94 12.07
C ARG A 214 -2.97 1.58 12.04
N MET A 215 -3.71 0.56 11.62
CA MET A 215 -3.20 -0.76 11.31
C MET A 215 -3.35 -1.00 9.81
N ILE A 216 -2.23 -1.23 9.14
CA ILE A 216 -2.13 -1.22 7.69
C ILE A 216 -1.51 -2.54 7.25
N ILE A 217 -2.15 -3.26 6.31
CA ILE A 217 -1.55 -4.43 5.65
C ILE A 217 -1.25 -4.16 4.19
N VAL A 218 -0.07 -4.61 3.74
CA VAL A 218 0.27 -4.58 2.32
C VAL A 218 -0.40 -5.77 1.63
N GLY A 219 -1.45 -5.47 0.87
CA GLY A 219 -2.18 -6.41 0.04
C GLY A 219 -1.45 -6.71 -1.27
N SER A 220 -2.19 -7.19 -2.27
CA SER A 220 -1.67 -7.35 -3.62
C SER A 220 -2.80 -7.28 -4.65
N ILE A 221 -2.56 -6.58 -5.74
CA ILE A 221 -3.47 -6.60 -6.89
C ILE A 221 -3.56 -8.00 -7.53
N THR A 222 -2.54 -8.84 -7.36
CA THR A 222 -2.54 -10.23 -7.87
C THR A 222 -3.44 -11.17 -7.06
N GLY A 223 -3.79 -10.82 -5.83
CA GLY A 223 -4.84 -11.51 -5.07
C GLY A 223 -6.24 -11.01 -5.41
N ASN A 224 -6.33 -9.84 -6.04
CA ASN A 224 -7.61 -9.19 -6.35
C ASN A 224 -8.09 -9.57 -7.76
N THR A 225 -8.93 -10.60 -7.84
CA THR A 225 -9.38 -11.23 -9.11
C THR A 225 -10.30 -10.36 -9.97
N ASN A 226 -10.71 -9.19 -9.50
CA ASN A 226 -11.41 -8.19 -10.32
C ASN A 226 -10.45 -7.32 -11.17
N THR A 227 -9.14 -7.57 -11.11
CA THR A 227 -8.11 -6.85 -11.87
C THR A 227 -7.47 -7.71 -12.95
N LEU A 228 -6.84 -7.08 -13.96
CA LEU A 228 -6.09 -7.80 -14.99
C LEU A 228 -4.97 -8.67 -14.39
N ALA A 229 -4.27 -8.16 -13.38
CA ALA A 229 -3.17 -8.88 -12.72
C ALA A 229 -3.67 -10.07 -11.89
N GLY A 230 -4.81 -9.93 -11.19
CA GLY A 230 -5.42 -11.03 -10.44
C GLY A 230 -5.99 -12.15 -11.33
N ASN A 231 -6.24 -11.86 -12.61
CA ASN A 231 -6.70 -12.86 -13.57
C ASN A 231 -5.58 -13.65 -14.26
N VAL A 232 -4.30 -13.28 -14.06
CA VAL A 232 -3.16 -14.06 -14.56
C VAL A 232 -3.05 -15.37 -13.77
N PRO A 233 -3.09 -16.55 -14.40
CA PRO A 233 -2.94 -17.83 -13.70
C PRO A 233 -1.59 -17.98 -12.98
N PRO A 234 -1.52 -18.78 -11.91
CA PRO A 234 -2.65 -19.38 -11.18
C PRO A 234 -3.46 -18.29 -10.44
N LYS A 235 -4.78 -18.43 -10.33
CA LYS A 235 -5.63 -17.43 -9.65
C LYS A 235 -5.70 -17.73 -8.14
N ALA A 236 -5.85 -16.68 -7.34
CA ALA A 236 -6.24 -16.86 -5.95
C ALA A 236 -7.60 -17.58 -5.89
N ASN A 237 -7.71 -18.55 -4.98
CA ASN A 237 -8.95 -19.21 -4.65
C ASN A 237 -8.77 -19.90 -3.30
N LEU A 238 -9.53 -19.44 -2.31
CA LEU A 238 -9.48 -19.97 -0.94
C LEU A 238 -10.42 -21.16 -0.73
N GLY A 239 -11.27 -21.47 -1.72
CA GLY A 239 -12.25 -22.55 -1.63
C GLY A 239 -13.18 -22.38 -0.41
N ASP A 240 -13.39 -23.50 0.28
CA ASP A 240 -14.12 -23.59 1.55
C ASP A 240 -13.20 -23.47 2.78
N LEU A 241 -11.93 -23.10 2.58
CA LEU A 241 -10.88 -23.03 3.61
C LEU A 241 -10.50 -24.38 4.23
N ARG A 242 -10.89 -25.52 3.63
CA ARG A 242 -10.63 -26.85 4.22
C ARG A 242 -9.16 -27.15 4.49
N GLY A 243 -8.26 -26.73 3.61
CA GLY A 243 -6.83 -26.96 3.80
C GLY A 243 -6.26 -26.11 4.93
N LEU A 244 -6.74 -24.87 5.06
CA LEU A 244 -6.43 -24.02 6.22
C LEU A 244 -6.98 -24.63 7.51
N ALA A 245 -8.26 -25.04 7.53
CA ALA A 245 -8.89 -25.67 8.70
C ALA A 245 -8.17 -26.96 9.14
N ALA A 246 -7.55 -27.67 8.21
CA ALA A 246 -6.77 -28.88 8.46
C ALA A 246 -5.29 -28.62 8.79
N GLY A 247 -4.84 -27.36 8.79
CA GLY A 247 -3.53 -26.96 9.33
C GLY A 247 -2.37 -26.89 8.32
N LEU A 248 -2.62 -26.92 7.01
CA LEU A 248 -1.61 -26.64 5.96
C LEU A 248 -0.28 -27.43 6.04
N ASN A 249 -0.27 -28.63 6.59
CA ASN A 249 0.98 -29.35 6.90
C ASN A 249 1.50 -30.26 5.78
N GLY A 250 0.74 -30.46 4.69
CA GLY A 250 1.11 -31.30 3.54
C GLY A 250 1.29 -32.80 3.81
N VAL A 251 1.13 -33.25 5.06
CA VAL A 251 1.25 -34.67 5.45
C VAL A 251 -0.13 -35.26 5.68
N GLN A 252 -0.90 -34.65 6.57
CA GLN A 252 -2.27 -35.04 6.91
C GLN A 252 -3.32 -34.12 6.26
N SER A 253 -2.89 -32.93 5.83
CA SER A 253 -3.72 -31.97 5.12
C SER A 253 -3.00 -31.47 3.87
N SER A 254 -3.74 -30.87 2.93
CA SER A 254 -3.13 -30.14 1.82
C SER A 254 -2.30 -28.94 2.33
N PRO A 255 -1.22 -28.56 1.63
CA PRO A 255 -0.45 -27.34 1.90
C PRO A 255 -1.12 -26.06 1.37
N MET A 256 -2.25 -26.16 0.66
CA MET A 256 -2.99 -25.04 0.09
C MET A 256 -4.28 -24.75 0.87
N ILE A 257 -4.70 -23.48 0.91
CA ILE A 257 -5.87 -23.04 1.70
C ILE A 257 -7.16 -23.73 1.24
N ASP A 258 -7.35 -23.88 -0.06
CA ASP A 258 -8.51 -24.54 -0.68
C ASP A 258 -8.44 -26.07 -0.64
N GLY A 259 -7.37 -26.66 -0.12
CA GLY A 259 -7.22 -28.11 -0.02
C GLY A 259 -6.63 -28.79 -1.27
N GLU A 260 -6.20 -28.04 -2.28
CA GLU A 260 -5.67 -28.58 -3.55
C GLU A 260 -4.16 -28.88 -3.50
N GLY A 261 -3.57 -29.30 -4.62
CA GLY A 261 -2.13 -29.53 -4.75
C GLY A 261 -1.31 -28.23 -4.67
N PHE A 262 -0.07 -28.33 -4.20
CA PHE A 262 0.80 -27.16 -3.98
C PHE A 262 1.12 -26.40 -5.28
N ASP A 263 0.97 -25.07 -5.23
CA ASP A 263 1.49 -24.14 -6.22
C ASP A 263 2.00 -22.90 -5.48
N GLY A 264 3.31 -22.65 -5.54
CA GLY A 264 3.95 -21.55 -4.79
C GLY A 264 3.49 -20.15 -5.24
N ALA A 265 3.10 -19.98 -6.50
CA ALA A 265 2.56 -18.72 -6.98
C ALA A 265 1.13 -18.49 -6.49
N LYS A 266 0.31 -19.54 -6.46
CA LYS A 266 -1.04 -19.52 -5.89
C LYS A 266 -0.99 -19.30 -4.38
N ALA A 267 -0.11 -19.97 -3.64
CA ALA A 267 0.01 -19.85 -2.18
C ALA A 267 0.26 -18.40 -1.74
N TYR A 268 1.13 -17.68 -2.47
CA TYR A 268 1.31 -16.25 -2.26
C TYR A 268 0.03 -15.44 -2.51
N LYS A 269 -0.65 -15.66 -3.64
CA LYS A 269 -1.88 -14.93 -3.97
C LYS A 269 -2.98 -15.18 -2.94
N ASP A 270 -3.17 -16.44 -2.54
CA ASP A 270 -4.10 -16.84 -1.48
C ASP A 270 -3.77 -16.13 -0.16
N SER A 271 -2.50 -16.12 0.26
CA SER A 271 -2.08 -15.40 1.47
C SER A 271 -2.38 -13.89 1.43
N LYS A 272 -2.34 -13.28 0.23
CA LYS A 272 -2.67 -11.86 0.05
C LYS A 272 -4.18 -11.60 0.10
N VAL A 273 -5.01 -12.55 -0.36
CA VAL A 273 -6.46 -12.48 -0.14
C VAL A 273 -6.79 -12.60 1.34
N CYS A 274 -6.13 -13.50 2.07
CA CYS A 274 -6.31 -13.62 3.53
C CYS A 274 -5.98 -12.31 4.26
N ASN A 275 -4.93 -11.59 3.85
CA ASN A 275 -4.59 -10.29 4.40
C ASN A 275 -5.70 -9.25 4.18
N MET A 276 -6.31 -9.23 3.00
CA MET A 276 -7.42 -8.30 2.67
C MET A 276 -8.66 -8.62 3.52
N LEU A 277 -9.06 -9.90 3.58
CA LEU A 277 -10.17 -10.36 4.42
C LEU A 277 -9.93 -10.06 5.91
N THR A 278 -8.69 -10.23 6.39
CA THR A 278 -8.31 -9.91 7.78
C THR A 278 -8.50 -8.43 8.10
N MET A 279 -8.16 -7.51 7.19
CA MET A 279 -8.41 -6.08 7.42
C MET A 279 -9.89 -5.72 7.40
N GLN A 280 -10.70 -6.40 6.57
CA GLN A 280 -12.16 -6.23 6.60
C GLN A 280 -12.74 -6.69 7.95
N GLU A 281 -12.29 -7.83 8.48
CA GLU A 281 -12.72 -8.31 9.79
C GLU A 281 -12.23 -7.43 10.95
N LEU A 282 -10.98 -6.94 10.90
CA LEU A 282 -10.49 -6.00 11.91
C LEU A 282 -11.33 -4.72 11.92
N HIS A 283 -11.63 -4.18 10.74
CA HIS A 283 -12.53 -3.04 10.62
C HIS A 283 -13.91 -3.34 11.22
N ARG A 284 -14.57 -4.42 10.79
CA ARG A 284 -15.91 -4.80 11.25
C ARG A 284 -15.98 -5.07 12.76
N ARG A 285 -14.91 -5.61 13.34
CA ARG A 285 -14.88 -6.02 14.75
C ARG A 285 -14.46 -4.92 15.71
N TYR A 286 -13.61 -3.99 15.29
CA TYR A 286 -12.94 -3.08 16.24
C TYR A 286 -13.00 -1.60 15.85
N HIS A 287 -13.31 -1.23 14.61
CA HIS A 287 -13.21 0.18 14.19
C HIS A 287 -14.14 1.10 15.00
N GLU A 288 -15.41 0.74 15.12
CA GLU A 288 -16.41 1.55 15.82
C GLU A 288 -16.07 1.76 17.30
N ASP A 289 -15.56 0.71 17.97
CA ASP A 289 -15.29 0.75 19.41
C ASP A 289 -13.94 1.40 19.75
N THR A 290 -12.91 1.21 18.90
CA THR A 290 -11.53 1.63 19.20
C THR A 290 -11.13 2.94 18.51
N GLY A 291 -11.81 3.29 17.41
CA GLY A 291 -11.42 4.36 16.50
C GLY A 291 -10.12 4.08 15.71
N ILE A 292 -9.55 2.87 15.82
CA ILE A 292 -8.37 2.47 15.04
C ILE A 292 -8.78 2.33 13.57
N VAL A 293 -7.97 2.91 12.68
CA VAL A 293 -8.15 2.78 11.23
C VAL A 293 -7.52 1.47 10.78
N PHE A 294 -8.31 0.59 10.16
CA PHE A 294 -7.83 -0.64 9.55
C PHE A 294 -7.91 -0.51 8.04
N ALA A 295 -6.77 -0.60 7.36
CA ALA A 295 -6.73 -0.44 5.91
C ALA A 295 -5.77 -1.43 5.26
N SER A 296 -6.06 -1.79 4.02
CA SER A 296 -5.11 -2.48 3.16
C SER A 296 -4.65 -1.55 2.05
N LEU A 297 -3.51 -1.83 1.42
CA LEU A 297 -3.08 -1.08 0.23
C LEU A 297 -2.34 -1.92 -0.80
N TYR A 298 -2.30 -1.40 -2.02
CA TYR A 298 -1.36 -1.77 -3.06
C TYR A 298 -0.61 -0.52 -3.55
N PRO A 299 0.70 -0.41 -3.27
CA PRO A 299 1.45 0.81 -3.59
C PRO A 299 1.85 0.91 -5.08
N GLY A 300 1.64 -0.15 -5.86
CA GLY A 300 2.08 -0.25 -7.25
C GLY A 300 2.99 -1.46 -7.48
N CYS A 301 3.36 -1.69 -8.75
CA CYS A 301 4.20 -2.83 -9.12
C CYS A 301 5.68 -2.47 -8.90
N ILE A 302 6.31 -3.10 -7.91
CA ILE A 302 7.70 -2.84 -7.52
C ILE A 302 8.60 -3.98 -8.01
N ALA A 303 8.84 -4.02 -9.31
CA ALA A 303 9.57 -5.13 -9.95
C ALA A 303 11.06 -5.21 -9.60
N THR A 304 11.63 -4.20 -8.93
CA THR A 304 13.04 -4.18 -8.50
C THR A 304 13.28 -4.85 -7.15
N THR A 305 12.22 -5.13 -6.38
CA THR A 305 12.36 -5.70 -5.04
C THR A 305 12.82 -7.14 -5.07
N GLY A 306 13.46 -7.58 -3.99
CA GLY A 306 13.86 -8.98 -3.81
C GLY A 306 12.70 -9.98 -3.82
N LEU A 307 11.45 -9.52 -3.65
CA LEU A 307 10.26 -10.37 -3.64
C LEU A 307 10.03 -11.07 -4.99
N PHE A 308 10.30 -10.38 -6.11
CA PHE A 308 10.09 -10.93 -7.46
C PHE A 308 11.36 -11.51 -8.08
N ARG A 309 12.41 -11.76 -7.29
CA ARG A 309 13.76 -12.05 -7.82
C ARG A 309 13.84 -13.27 -8.75
N GLU A 310 13.09 -14.33 -8.46
CA GLU A 310 12.98 -15.53 -9.32
C GLU A 310 12.37 -15.19 -10.69
N HIS A 311 11.42 -14.26 -10.66
CA HIS A 311 10.74 -13.77 -11.84
C HIS A 311 11.58 -12.73 -12.58
N ILE A 312 12.47 -11.95 -11.96
CA ILE A 312 13.25 -10.88 -12.64
C ILE A 312 13.95 -11.38 -13.91
N SER A 313 14.49 -12.60 -13.93
CA SER A 313 15.13 -13.16 -15.14
C SER A 313 14.13 -13.47 -16.27
N LEU A 314 12.99 -14.07 -15.94
CA LEU A 314 11.92 -14.39 -16.89
C LEU A 314 11.13 -13.13 -17.31
N PHE A 315 10.89 -12.23 -16.36
CA PHE A 315 10.27 -10.94 -16.57
C PHE A 315 11.14 -10.09 -17.47
N ARG A 316 12.47 -10.01 -17.29
CA ARG A 316 13.36 -9.28 -18.21
C ARG A 316 13.26 -9.77 -19.66
N LEU A 317 12.96 -11.06 -19.88
CA LEU A 317 12.75 -11.65 -21.21
C LEU A 317 11.34 -11.32 -21.78
N LEU A 318 10.31 -11.31 -20.94
CA LEU A 318 8.91 -10.99 -21.29
C LEU A 318 8.56 -9.50 -21.12
N PHE A 319 9.54 -8.67 -20.76
CA PHE A 319 9.38 -7.32 -20.22
C PHE A 319 8.80 -6.29 -21.20
N PRO A 320 9.17 -6.27 -22.50
CA PRO A 320 8.69 -5.22 -23.40
C PRO A 320 7.17 -5.26 -23.68
N PRO A 321 6.52 -6.42 -23.89
CA PRO A 321 5.06 -6.51 -23.98
C PRO A 321 4.36 -6.33 -22.62
N PHE A 322 4.90 -6.91 -21.55
CA PHE A 322 4.32 -6.83 -20.20
C PHE A 322 4.32 -5.39 -19.64
N GLN A 323 5.38 -4.61 -19.88
CA GLN A 323 5.42 -3.18 -19.55
C GLN A 323 4.47 -2.34 -20.39
N LYS A 324 4.42 -2.59 -21.70
CA LYS A 324 3.64 -1.79 -22.66
C LYS A 324 2.12 -1.98 -22.49
N TYR A 325 1.67 -3.19 -22.13
CA TYR A 325 0.24 -3.52 -22.09
C TYR A 325 -0.32 -3.82 -20.69
N ILE A 326 0.50 -4.19 -19.70
CA ILE A 326 0.02 -4.59 -18.35
C ILE A 326 0.50 -3.64 -17.24
N THR A 327 1.79 -3.26 -17.17
CA THR A 327 2.31 -2.47 -16.03
C THR A 327 2.40 -0.96 -16.26
N LYS A 328 1.36 -0.32 -16.80
CA LYS A 328 1.28 1.16 -16.78
C LYS A 328 1.44 1.79 -15.38
N GLY A 329 1.53 0.99 -14.30
CA GLY A 329 1.86 1.38 -12.91
C GLY A 329 3.09 0.68 -12.30
N PHE A 330 4.23 0.59 -13.01
CA PHE A 330 5.53 0.35 -12.36
C PHE A 330 5.89 1.55 -11.47
N VAL A 331 6.40 1.28 -10.28
CA VAL A 331 6.73 2.30 -9.29
C VAL A 331 8.09 1.97 -8.68
N SER A 332 8.93 2.99 -8.46
CA SER A 332 10.19 2.81 -7.75
C SER A 332 9.94 2.42 -6.29
N GLU A 333 10.94 1.82 -5.64
CA GLU A 333 10.87 1.55 -4.21
C GLU A 333 10.66 2.83 -3.39
N GLU A 334 11.32 3.93 -3.79
CA GLU A 334 11.18 5.23 -3.16
C GLU A 334 9.74 5.76 -3.24
N GLU A 335 9.16 5.79 -4.43
CA GLU A 335 7.79 6.29 -4.64
C GLU A 335 6.76 5.38 -3.94
N SER A 336 6.96 4.07 -3.99
CA SER A 336 6.11 3.12 -3.25
C SER A 336 6.23 3.31 -1.74
N GLY A 337 7.44 3.62 -1.26
CA GLY A 337 7.72 3.97 0.12
C GLY A 337 6.98 5.22 0.57
N LYS A 338 6.96 6.26 -0.28
CA LYS A 338 6.18 7.50 -0.07
C LYS A 338 4.68 7.22 0.00
N ARG A 339 4.15 6.39 -0.90
CA ARG A 339 2.73 6.00 -0.92
C ARG A 339 2.31 5.28 0.36
N LEU A 340 3.10 4.32 0.81
CA LEU A 340 2.82 3.63 2.08
C LEU A 340 2.95 4.60 3.28
N ALA A 341 3.95 5.49 3.28
CA ALA A 341 4.07 6.53 4.30
C ALA A 341 2.89 7.52 4.31
N GLN A 342 2.29 7.83 3.15
CA GLN A 342 1.05 8.61 3.06
C GLN A 342 -0.09 7.90 3.80
N VAL A 343 -0.29 6.59 3.59
CA VAL A 343 -1.35 5.84 4.32
C VAL A 343 -1.09 5.82 5.82
N VAL A 344 0.17 5.84 6.27
CA VAL A 344 0.52 5.91 7.69
C VAL A 344 0.17 7.25 8.32
N ARG A 345 0.39 8.38 7.63
CA ARG A 345 0.39 9.71 8.28
C ARG A 345 -0.60 10.73 7.71
N ASP A 346 -1.03 10.59 6.47
CA ASP A 346 -1.82 11.61 5.77
C ASP A 346 -3.26 11.64 6.32
N PRO A 347 -3.75 12.78 6.83
CA PRO A 347 -5.13 12.92 7.30
C PRO A 347 -6.18 12.62 6.22
N CYS A 348 -5.86 12.81 4.94
CA CYS A 348 -6.78 12.51 3.84
C CYS A 348 -7.01 11.01 3.62
N LEU A 349 -6.15 10.15 4.19
CA LEU A 349 -6.21 8.68 4.03
C LEU A 349 -6.58 7.96 5.34
N GLN A 350 -7.40 8.61 6.17
CA GLN A 350 -7.82 8.09 7.48
C GLN A 350 -9.07 7.19 7.45
N LYS A 351 -9.65 6.93 6.27
CA LYS A 351 -10.84 6.08 6.17
C LYS A 351 -10.48 4.62 6.47
N SER A 352 -11.25 3.97 7.33
CA SER A 352 -11.11 2.54 7.67
C SER A 352 -11.92 1.65 6.72
N GLY A 353 -11.58 0.36 6.67
CA GLY A 353 -12.27 -0.65 5.85
C GLY A 353 -11.93 -0.59 4.36
N VAL A 354 -10.96 0.24 3.97
CA VAL A 354 -10.64 0.52 2.57
C VAL A 354 -9.41 -0.25 2.07
N TYR A 355 -9.34 -0.37 0.75
CA TYR A 355 -8.17 -0.85 0.02
C TYR A 355 -7.60 0.29 -0.82
N TRP A 356 -6.51 0.92 -0.36
CA TRP A 356 -5.90 2.05 -1.06
C TRP A 356 -5.08 1.59 -2.27
N SER A 357 -5.20 2.32 -3.37
CA SER A 357 -4.36 2.16 -4.56
C SER A 357 -4.03 3.53 -5.15
N TRP A 358 -3.08 3.58 -6.08
CA TRP A 358 -2.66 4.80 -6.77
C TRP A 358 -2.82 4.66 -8.28
N ASN A 359 -3.24 5.75 -8.91
CA ASN A 359 -3.29 5.84 -10.36
C ASN A 359 -1.92 6.28 -10.93
N ASN A 360 -1.85 6.45 -12.24
CA ASN A 360 -0.61 6.81 -12.93
C ASN A 360 -0.14 8.25 -12.62
N THR A 361 -1.00 9.10 -12.05
CA THR A 361 -0.67 10.46 -11.62
C THR A 361 -0.32 10.53 -10.14
N SER A 362 -0.05 9.39 -9.49
CA SER A 362 0.21 9.28 -8.05
C SER A 362 -0.90 9.85 -7.16
N GLN A 363 -2.14 9.90 -7.65
CA GLN A 363 -3.31 10.18 -6.82
C GLN A 363 -3.82 8.89 -6.21
N SER A 364 -4.05 8.90 -4.91
CA SER A 364 -4.66 7.80 -4.17
C SER A 364 -6.16 7.70 -4.46
N PHE A 365 -6.69 6.48 -4.45
CA PHE A 365 -8.11 6.20 -4.57
C PHE A 365 -8.48 4.92 -3.80
N GLU A 366 -9.75 4.79 -3.45
CA GLU A 366 -10.31 3.56 -2.88
C GLU A 366 -10.53 2.54 -4.00
N ASN A 367 -9.79 1.44 -3.96
CA ASN A 367 -9.88 0.38 -4.95
C ASN A 367 -10.91 -0.67 -4.51
N THR A 368 -11.67 -1.19 -5.47
CA THR A 368 -12.68 -2.21 -5.22
C THR A 368 -12.01 -3.56 -4.99
N LEU A 369 -12.44 -4.28 -3.96
CA LEU A 369 -12.06 -5.67 -3.70
C LEU A 369 -12.88 -6.63 -4.57
N SER A 370 -12.30 -7.78 -4.93
CA SER A 370 -13.01 -8.86 -5.60
C SER A 370 -14.02 -9.49 -4.67
N GLU A 371 -15.03 -10.17 -5.23
CA GLU A 371 -16.04 -10.88 -4.44
C GLU A 371 -15.41 -11.80 -3.39
N GLU A 372 -14.35 -12.53 -3.75
CA GLU A 372 -13.65 -13.40 -2.81
C GLU A 372 -12.91 -12.64 -1.70
N ALA A 373 -12.34 -11.47 -1.99
CA ALA A 373 -11.60 -10.66 -1.01
C ALA A 373 -12.51 -9.75 -0.15
N SER A 374 -13.80 -9.65 -0.48
CA SER A 374 -14.81 -8.90 0.26
C SER A 374 -15.96 -9.75 0.81
N ASP A 375 -15.90 -11.09 0.68
CA ASP A 375 -16.90 -12.02 1.20
C ASP A 375 -16.90 -12.02 2.75
N PRO A 376 -17.96 -11.52 3.41
CA PRO A 376 -17.99 -11.39 4.87
C PRO A 376 -18.06 -12.75 5.59
N GLU A 377 -18.71 -13.75 5.01
CA GLU A 377 -18.82 -15.07 5.62
C GLU A 377 -17.50 -15.82 5.53
N LYS A 378 -16.81 -15.70 4.39
CA LYS A 378 -15.45 -16.24 4.24
C LYS A 378 -14.46 -15.52 5.15
N ALA A 379 -14.56 -14.20 5.29
CA ALA A 379 -13.70 -13.43 6.20
C ALA A 379 -13.88 -13.88 7.65
N LYS A 380 -15.13 -14.07 8.10
CA LYS A 380 -15.45 -14.59 9.44
C LYS A 380 -14.89 -16.00 9.67
N LYS A 381 -15.07 -16.92 8.71
CA LYS A 381 -14.51 -18.29 8.82
C LYS A 381 -12.99 -18.27 8.86
N LEU A 382 -12.35 -17.48 7.98
CA LEU A 382 -10.90 -17.28 7.97
C LEU A 382 -10.40 -16.80 9.34
N TRP A 383 -11.11 -15.85 9.94
CA TRP A 383 -10.79 -15.32 11.27
C TRP A 383 -10.81 -16.42 12.34
N GLU A 384 -11.90 -17.18 12.43
CA GLU A 384 -12.09 -18.22 13.44
C GLU A 384 -11.08 -19.37 13.29
N ILE A 385 -10.77 -19.77 12.06
CA ILE A 385 -9.74 -20.78 11.80
C ILE A 385 -8.35 -20.24 12.17
N SER A 386 -8.03 -19.01 11.74
CA SER A 386 -6.73 -18.40 12.03
C SER A 386 -6.49 -18.26 13.53
N GLU A 387 -7.52 -17.85 14.30
CA GLU A 387 -7.47 -17.75 15.76
C GLU A 387 -7.06 -19.06 16.44
N LYS A 388 -7.65 -20.18 15.99
CA LYS A 388 -7.29 -21.53 16.46
C LYS A 388 -5.86 -21.90 16.08
N LEU A 389 -5.48 -21.71 14.82
CA LEU A 389 -4.16 -22.09 14.32
C LEU A 389 -3.03 -21.34 15.02
N VAL A 390 -3.25 -20.07 15.40
CA VAL A 390 -2.22 -19.28 16.11
C VAL A 390 -2.28 -19.42 17.63
N GLY A 391 -3.20 -20.23 18.16
CA GLY A 391 -3.34 -20.51 19.59
C GLY A 391 -3.85 -19.32 20.41
N LEU A 392 -4.78 -18.53 19.84
CA LEU A 392 -5.47 -17.45 20.56
C LEU A 392 -6.84 -17.86 21.14
N SER A 393 -7.35 -19.04 20.78
CA SER A 393 -8.63 -19.61 21.26
C SER A 393 -8.45 -20.96 21.93
#